data_AF-A0A2U1M3S8-F1
#
_entry.id   AF-A0A2U1M3S8-F1
#
_cell.length_a   1.000
_cell.length_b   1.000
_cell.length_c   1.000
_cell.angle_alpha   90.00
_cell.angle_beta   90.00
_cell.angle_gamma   90.00
#
_symmetry.space_group_name_H-M   'P 1'
#
loop_
_entity.id
_entity.type
_entity.pdbx_description
1 polymer ?
#
loop_
_entity_poly.entity_id
_entity_poly.type
_entity_poly.pdbx_seq_one_letter_code
_entity_poly.pdbx_strand_id
1 'polypeptide(L)'
;MDMDSLSPLSNECNDFGVRKPKYINRVHTGYNWNSYNRIHYDKENSPPKMVTGYKFDVFYPDLIDGNKPPSYTIEKDGNSVETF
;
A
#
# COMPACT_ATOMS: atom_id res chain seq x y z
N MET A 1 -27.36 38.88 33.59
CA MET A 1 -27.54 38.69 32.13
C MET A 1 -26.47 37.70 31.77
N ASP A 2 -26.78 36.43 31.98
CA ASP A 2 -25.74 35.42 32.13
C ASP A 2 -25.60 34.71 30.79
N MET A 3 -24.63 35.23 30.02
CA MET A 3 -24.02 34.56 28.88
C MET A 3 -23.11 33.49 29.46
N ASP A 4 -23.61 32.25 29.60
CA ASP A 4 -22.81 31.01 29.61
C ASP A 4 -23.72 29.81 29.93
N SER A 5 -24.31 29.21 28.89
CA SER A 5 -24.67 27.78 28.85
C SER A 5 -25.34 27.43 27.51
N LEU A 6 -24.68 27.78 26.40
CA LEU A 6 -24.97 27.08 25.16
C LEU A 6 -24.24 25.73 25.24
N SER A 7 -25.08 24.70 25.37
CA SER A 7 -24.86 23.25 25.27
C SER A 7 -23.53 22.79 24.66
N PRO A 8 -22.95 21.67 25.14
CA PRO A 8 -21.79 21.07 24.49
C PRO A 8 -22.19 20.73 23.06
N LEU A 9 -21.59 21.41 22.07
CA LEU A 9 -21.66 20.98 20.68
C LEU A 9 -21.00 19.61 20.61
N SER A 10 -21.87 18.59 20.70
CA SER A 10 -21.67 17.19 20.35
C SER A 10 -20.20 16.79 20.22
N ASN A 11 -19.63 16.31 21.33
CA ASN A 11 -18.58 15.30 21.29
C ASN A 11 -19.11 13.96 20.73
N GLU A 12 -19.99 14.00 19.75
CA GLU A 12 -20.37 12.85 18.94
C GLU A 12 -19.51 12.92 17.68
N CYS A 13 -18.20 12.71 17.88
CA CYS A 13 -17.51 11.85 16.91
C CYS A 13 -18.18 10.49 17.09
N ASN A 14 -19.31 10.33 16.41
CA ASN A 14 -19.92 9.03 16.16
C ASN A 14 -18.75 8.11 15.82
N ASP A 15 -18.63 7.01 16.54
CA ASP A 15 -17.63 5.98 16.35
C ASP A 15 -17.85 5.32 14.97
N PHE A 16 -17.61 6.08 13.90
CA PHE A 16 -17.35 5.60 12.55
C PHE A 16 -15.96 4.99 12.58
N GLY A 17 -15.78 3.95 13.42
CA GLY A 17 -14.50 3.53 13.95
C GLY A 17 -13.44 3.55 12.86
N VAL A 18 -12.44 4.43 13.03
CA VAL A 18 -11.37 4.61 12.05
C VAL A 18 -10.69 3.27 11.84
N ARG A 19 -10.99 2.63 10.71
CA ARG A 19 -10.51 1.29 10.38
C ARG A 19 -9.38 1.40 9.37
N LYS A 20 -8.35 0.57 9.57
CA LYS A 20 -7.32 0.37 8.55
C LYS A 20 -8.00 -0.18 7.29
N PRO A 21 -7.65 0.31 6.09
CA PRO A 21 -8.21 -0.20 4.85
C PRO A 21 -7.87 -1.69 4.71
N LYS A 22 -8.79 -2.44 4.12
CA LYS A 22 -8.53 -3.83 3.77
C LYS A 22 -7.67 -3.84 2.51
N TYR A 23 -6.72 -4.77 2.41
CA TYR A 23 -5.87 -4.85 1.23
C TYR A 23 -5.53 -6.29 0.88
N ILE A 24 -5.21 -6.51 -0.40
CA ILE A 24 -4.58 -7.73 -0.90
C ILE A 24 -3.29 -7.30 -1.58
N ASN A 25 -2.16 -7.71 -1.02
CA ASN A 25 -0.84 -7.43 -1.57
C ASN A 25 -0.37 -8.66 -2.34
N ARG A 26 0.08 -8.47 -3.59
CA ARG A 26 0.63 -9.54 -4.42
C ARG A 26 2.02 -9.14 -4.88
N VAL A 27 2.99 -10.01 -4.58
CA VAL A 27 4.35 -9.90 -5.10
C VAL A 27 4.43 -10.74 -6.37
N HIS A 28 4.75 -10.10 -7.49
CA HIS A 28 4.97 -10.80 -8.74
C HIS A 28 6.45 -11.19 -8.82
N THR A 29 6.71 -12.49 -8.84
CA THR A 29 8.06 -13.06 -8.97
C THR A 29 8.20 -13.74 -10.32
N GLY A 30 9.35 -13.55 -10.96
CA GLY A 30 9.61 -14.03 -12.30
C GLY A 30 11.07 -14.34 -12.53
N TYR A 31 11.34 -14.93 -13.70
CA TYR A 31 12.70 -15.21 -14.15
C TYR A 31 13.14 -14.11 -15.11
N ASN A 32 14.38 -13.65 -14.94
CA ASN A 32 15.00 -12.73 -15.88
C ASN A 32 16.01 -13.48 -16.74
N TRP A 33 15.66 -13.70 -18.02
CA TRP A 33 16.54 -14.36 -18.99
C TRP A 33 17.44 -13.36 -19.71
N ASN A 34 18.29 -12.68 -18.95
CA ASN A 34 19.37 -11.84 -19.48
C ASN A 34 20.50 -12.70 -20.09
N SER A 35 21.42 -12.07 -20.83
CA SER A 35 22.52 -12.78 -21.51
C SER A 35 23.41 -13.59 -20.56
N TYR A 36 23.59 -13.14 -19.32
CA TYR A 36 24.35 -13.87 -18.29
C TYR A 36 23.59 -15.13 -17.83
N ASN A 37 22.31 -15.00 -17.52
CA ASN A 37 21.51 -16.13 -17.05
C ASN A 37 21.31 -17.18 -18.14
N ARG A 38 21.27 -16.78 -19.43
CA ARG A 38 21.14 -17.70 -20.56
C ARG A 38 22.32 -18.65 -20.76
N ILE A 39 23.51 -18.29 -20.28
CA ILE A 39 24.72 -19.13 -20.41
C ILE A 39 24.99 -19.97 -19.15
N HIS A 40 24.34 -19.65 -18.03
CA HIS A 40 24.56 -20.27 -16.73
C HIS A 40 23.39 -21.14 -16.26
N TYR A 41 22.19 -20.93 -16.79
CA TYR A 41 20.97 -21.62 -16.37
C TYR A 41 20.23 -22.21 -17.57
N ASP A 42 19.67 -23.39 -17.34
CA ASP A 42 18.89 -24.14 -18.32
C ASP A 42 17.42 -24.27 -17.86
N LYS A 43 16.58 -24.95 -18.66
CA LYS A 43 15.17 -25.17 -18.31
C LYS A 43 14.98 -26.04 -17.06
N GLU A 44 15.91 -26.95 -16.79
CA GLU A 44 15.85 -27.82 -15.61
C GLU A 44 16.47 -27.16 -14.37
N ASN A 45 17.38 -26.21 -14.57
CA ASN A 45 18.03 -25.42 -13.53
C ASN A 45 17.79 -23.93 -13.79
N SER A 46 16.53 -23.51 -13.71
CA SER A 46 16.16 -22.11 -13.96
C SER A 46 16.77 -21.16 -12.91
N PRO A 47 17.07 -19.89 -13.29
CA PRO A 47 17.71 -18.92 -12.40
C PRO A 47 16.85 -18.64 -11.15
N PRO A 48 17.43 -18.13 -10.05
CA PRO A 48 16.66 -17.67 -8.91
C PRO A 48 15.57 -16.68 -9.33
N LYS A 49 14.36 -16.85 -8.81
CA LYS A 49 13.24 -15.94 -9.08
C LYS A 49 13.55 -14.57 -8.48
N MET A 50 13.41 -13.53 -9.27
CA MET A 50 13.53 -12.14 -8.82
C MET A 50 12.14 -11.50 -8.71
N VAL A 51 12.00 -10.50 -7.84
CA VAL A 51 10.78 -9.69 -7.77
C VAL A 51 10.71 -8.80 -9.01
N THR A 52 9.66 -8.97 -9.80
CA THR A 52 9.44 -8.22 -11.05
C THR A 52 8.45 -7.07 -10.89
N GLY A 53 7.62 -7.11 -9.84
CA GLY A 53 6.65 -6.05 -9.58
C GLY A 53 5.75 -6.35 -8.39
N TYR A 54 4.98 -5.34 -8.00
CA TYR A 54 4.02 -5.40 -6.91
C TYR A 54 2.64 -4.99 -7.39
N LYS A 55 1.60 -5.61 -6.82
CA LYS A 55 0.21 -5.21 -7.00
C LYS A 55 -0.44 -5.05 -5.64
N PHE A 56 -0.95 -3.86 -5.38
CA PHE A 56 -1.67 -3.51 -4.17
C PHE A 56 -3.13 -3.29 -4.52
N ASP A 57 -3.99 -4.23 -4.11
CA ASP A 57 -5.44 -4.05 -4.20
C ASP A 57 -5.90 -3.51 -2.83
N VAL A 58 -6.06 -2.18 -2.70
CA VAL A 58 -6.43 -1.52 -1.43
C VAL A 58 -7.89 -1.05 -1.49
N PHE A 59 -8.69 -1.43 -0.49
CA PHE A 59 -10.13 -1.20 -0.42
C PHE A 59 -10.47 -0.20 0.68
N TYR A 60 -11.17 0.87 0.30
CA TYR A 60 -11.64 1.95 1.17
C TYR A 60 -13.19 2.01 1.19
N PRO A 61 -13.88 1.04 1.84
CA PRO A 61 -15.35 1.03 1.86
C PRO A 61 -15.96 2.16 2.71
N ASP A 62 -15.25 2.63 3.73
CA ASP A 62 -15.73 3.60 4.72
C ASP A 62 -15.10 5.00 4.53
N LEU A 63 -14.87 5.41 3.28
CA LEU A 63 -14.22 6.69 2.98
C LEU A 63 -15.16 7.86 3.30
N ILE A 64 -14.75 8.74 4.22
CA ILE A 64 -15.55 9.90 4.69
C ILE A 64 -15.90 10.84 3.53
N ASP A 65 -14.95 11.07 2.62
CA ASP A 65 -15.15 11.87 1.41
C ASP A 65 -14.98 11.01 0.15
N GLY A 66 -16.10 10.47 -0.33
CA GLY A 66 -16.15 9.62 -1.53
C GLY A 66 -15.82 10.34 -2.84
N ASN A 67 -15.74 11.68 -2.86
CA ASN A 67 -15.38 12.44 -4.06
C ASN A 67 -13.86 12.57 -4.25
N LYS A 68 -13.07 12.32 -3.21
CA LYS A 68 -11.62 12.45 -3.27
C LYS A 68 -10.96 11.08 -3.53
N PRO A 69 -10.28 10.90 -4.67
CA PRO A 69 -9.56 9.66 -4.93
C PRO A 69 -8.37 9.50 -3.98
N PRO A 70 -8.05 8.26 -3.54
CA PRO A 70 -6.83 7.97 -2.80
C PRO A 70 -5.57 8.35 -3.62
N SER A 71 -4.56 8.88 -2.95
CA SER A 71 -3.25 9.21 -3.55
C SER A 71 -2.15 8.37 -2.89
N TYR A 72 -1.07 8.12 -3.62
CA TYR A 72 0.11 7.41 -3.11
C TYR A 72 1.38 8.21 -3.39
N THR A 73 2.38 8.00 -2.54
CA THR A 73 3.74 8.53 -2.71
C THR A 73 4.72 7.39 -2.47
N ILE A 74 5.82 7.36 -3.23
CA ILE A 74 6.91 6.40 -3.05
C ILE A 74 8.07 7.16 -2.43
N GLU A 75 8.51 6.73 -1.25
CA GLU A 75 9.63 7.33 -0.53
C GLU A 75 10.69 6.25 -0.29
N LYS A 76 11.96 6.66 -0.39
CA LYS A 76 13.09 5.77 -0.12
C LYS A 76 13.29 5.67 1.38
N ASP A 77 13.53 4.46 1.87
CA ASP A 77 13.73 4.17 3.30
C ASP A 77 15.09 4.67 3.85
N GLY A 78 15.86 5.42 3.05
CA GLY A 78 17.14 6.05 3.40
C GLY A 78 18.34 5.11 3.57
N ASN A 79 18.11 3.90 4.10
CA ASN A 79 19.16 2.97 4.51
C ASN A 79 19.35 1.78 3.56
N SER A 80 18.36 1.44 2.73
CA SER A 80 18.43 0.28 1.84
C SER A 80 18.87 0.67 0.43
N VAL A 81 19.94 0.04 -0.07
CA VAL A 81 20.39 0.17 -1.46
C VAL A 81 19.57 -0.74 -2.40
N GLU A 82 18.88 -1.71 -1.82
CA GLU A 82 18.12 -2.74 -2.55
C GLU A 82 16.68 -2.32 -2.90
N THR A 83 16.17 -1.25 -2.28
CA THR A 83 14.80 -0.75 -2.49
C THR A 83 14.85 0.58 -3.23
N PHE A 84 14.26 0.63 -4.43
CA PHE A 84 14.33 1.79 -5.34
C PHE A 84 13.21 2.79 -5.14
#